data_AF-A0A816KPG0-F1
#
_entry.id   AF-A0A816KPG0-F1
#
_cell.length_a   1.000
_cell.length_b   1.000
_cell.length_c   1.000
_cell.angle_alpha   90.00
_cell.angle_beta   90.00
_cell.angle_gamma   90.00
#
_symmetry.space_group_name_H-M   'P 1'
#
loop_
_entity.id
_entity.type
_entity.pdbx_description
1 polymer ?
#
loop_
_entity_poly.entity_id
_entity_poly.type
_entity_poly.pdbx_seq_one_letter_code
_entity_poly.pdbx_strand_id
1 'polypeptide(L)'
;MLMPKKHRTLIYEYLMKEGVVVAEKDFGLDKHPAIPVPNIHVIKALQSLKSRNLVKEQFAWRHYYWYLNNEGTNFLREYLNLPPEIVPATLKRPTRPEGAKSAKRVENVRPTSPSADHSRQEYRRGAYDKQGEVGAGSARPEFRGGYGRGRQPPVNDGSDIDHKLRPLVKGKILKKRTKKFVRHQSDRYFRLRPNWRKPRGIDNRVRRRFKGVYLMPSIGYGSDKRSRHMRPDGFRAFLVSNVKELEILLMQNRKFAAEIAHTVSAPNRKKIIERAQQLAIKVTNPNARLRAEEKE
;
A
#
# COMPACT_ATOMS: atom_id res chain seq x y z
N MET A 1 -19.95 39.54 3.37
CA MET A 1 -19.63 40.15 4.69
C MET A 1 -19.47 41.64 4.49
N LEU A 2 -20.10 42.44 5.35
CA LEU A 2 -19.94 43.89 5.34
C LEU A 2 -18.54 44.24 5.87
N MET A 3 -17.78 45.05 5.13
CA MET A 3 -16.42 45.46 5.48
C MET A 3 -16.21 46.92 5.09
N PRO A 4 -15.60 47.76 5.94
CA PRO A 4 -15.25 49.13 5.58
C PRO A 4 -14.34 49.16 4.34
N LYS A 5 -14.61 50.09 3.42
CA LYS A 5 -13.81 50.25 2.19
C LYS A 5 -12.32 50.44 2.50
N LYS A 6 -12.00 51.22 3.54
CA LYS A 6 -10.63 51.46 4.03
C LYS A 6 -9.88 50.16 4.35
N HIS A 7 -10.50 49.23 5.07
CA HIS A 7 -9.88 47.94 5.41
C HIS A 7 -9.65 47.07 4.18
N ARG A 8 -10.62 47.06 3.24
CA ARG A 8 -10.49 46.31 2.00
C ARG A 8 -9.35 46.82 1.12
N THR A 9 -9.25 48.15 0.98
CA THR A 9 -8.16 48.78 0.23
C THR A 9 -6.79 48.45 0.85
N LEU A 10 -6.64 48.55 2.18
CA LEU A 10 -5.39 48.19 2.87
C LEU A 10 -4.97 46.72 2.68
N ILE A 11 -5.93 45.79 2.72
CA ILE A 11 -5.66 44.36 2.48
C ILE A 11 -5.16 44.14 1.04
N TYR A 12 -5.77 44.81 0.07
CA TYR A 12 -5.41 44.69 -1.34
C TYR A 12 -4.07 45.34 -1.66
N GLU A 13 -3.78 46.52 -1.09
CA GLU A 13 -2.48 47.17 -1.19
C GLU A 13 -1.36 46.28 -0.64
N TYR A 14 -1.58 45.69 0.55
CA TYR A 14 -0.61 44.77 1.15
C TYR A 14 -0.39 43.53 0.28
N LEU A 15 -1.48 42.91 -0.22
CA LEU A 15 -1.40 41.74 -1.11
C LEU A 15 -0.67 42.06 -2.42
N MET A 16 -0.87 43.26 -2.99
CA MET A 16 -0.17 43.70 -4.20
C MET A 16 1.31 43.99 -3.95
N LYS A 17 1.67 44.49 -2.76
CA LYS A 17 3.07 44.78 -2.38
C LYS A 17 3.88 43.50 -2.15
N GLU A 18 3.37 42.60 -1.32
CA GLU A 18 4.08 41.39 -0.91
C GLU A 18 3.87 40.22 -1.87
N GLY A 19 2.70 40.15 -2.54
CA GLY A 19 2.30 39.03 -3.40
C GLY A 19 1.86 37.77 -2.65
N VAL A 20 1.97 37.76 -1.32
CA VAL A 20 1.56 36.67 -0.43
C VAL A 20 0.97 37.25 0.86
N VAL A 21 -0.09 36.62 1.37
CA VAL A 21 -0.63 36.90 2.70
C VAL A 21 -0.73 35.61 3.50
N VAL A 22 -0.30 35.66 4.76
CA VAL A 22 -0.44 34.56 5.71
C VAL A 22 -1.31 35.04 6.85
N ALA A 23 -2.37 34.31 7.19
CA ALA A 23 -3.18 34.60 8.37
C ALA A 23 -3.47 33.34 9.19
N GLU A 24 -3.46 33.44 10.51
CA GLU A 24 -3.96 32.37 11.38
C GLU A 24 -5.49 32.26 11.27
N LYS A 25 -6.03 31.03 11.32
CA LYS A 25 -7.45 30.73 11.43
C LYS A 25 -7.93 30.99 12.85
N ASP A 26 -7.87 32.26 13.22
CA ASP A 26 -8.46 32.82 14.43
C ASP A 26 -9.34 34.02 14.03
N PHE A 27 -10.65 33.85 14.18
CA PHE A 27 -11.63 34.86 13.78
C PHE A 27 -11.84 35.94 14.87
N GLY A 28 -11.32 35.74 16.08
CA GLY A 28 -11.43 36.66 17.21
C GLY A 28 -10.23 37.58 17.40
N LEU A 29 -9.18 37.44 16.58
CA LEU A 29 -7.99 38.27 16.69
C LEU A 29 -8.27 39.72 16.22
N ASP A 30 -8.18 40.67 17.15
CA ASP A 30 -8.52 42.09 16.94
C ASP A 30 -7.68 42.77 15.85
N LYS A 31 -6.42 42.37 15.67
CA LYS A 31 -5.51 42.90 14.64
C LYS A 31 -4.61 41.80 14.09
N HIS A 32 -4.47 41.76 12.77
CA HIS A 32 -3.52 40.88 12.10
C HIS A 32 -2.06 41.35 12.36
N PRO A 33 -1.07 40.45 12.53
CA PRO A 33 0.31 40.83 12.85
C PRO A 33 0.99 41.73 11.80
N ALA A 34 0.69 41.56 10.51
CA ALA A 34 1.30 42.32 9.43
C ALA A 34 0.44 43.47 8.87
N ILE A 35 -0.86 43.49 9.20
CA ILE A 35 -1.82 44.45 8.61
C ILE A 35 -2.64 45.02 9.77
N PRO A 36 -2.76 46.36 9.92
CA PRO A 36 -3.49 46.98 11.03
C PRO A 36 -5.02 46.92 10.80
N VAL A 37 -5.55 45.72 10.54
CA VAL A 37 -6.95 45.41 10.27
C VAL A 37 -7.34 44.15 11.05
N PRO A 38 -8.60 44.03 11.54
CA PRO A 38 -9.08 42.82 12.17
C PRO A 38 -8.88 41.57 11.31
N ASN A 39 -8.43 40.47 11.93
CA ASN A 39 -8.04 39.27 11.20
C ASN A 39 -9.22 38.65 10.43
N ILE A 40 -10.43 38.74 10.96
CA ILE A 40 -11.65 38.29 10.28
C ILE A 40 -11.86 38.97 8.93
N HIS A 41 -11.52 40.25 8.81
CA HIS A 41 -11.62 40.98 7.55
C HIS A 41 -10.61 40.45 6.52
N VAL A 42 -9.37 40.18 6.96
CA VAL A 42 -8.32 39.60 6.10
C VAL A 42 -8.76 38.25 5.55
N ILE A 43 -9.22 37.34 6.42
CA ILE A 43 -9.66 36.00 6.04
C ILE A 43 -10.83 36.05 5.06
N LYS A 44 -11.83 36.91 5.32
CA LYS A 44 -13.04 36.99 4.49
C LYS A 44 -12.81 37.69 3.16
N ALA A 45 -11.92 38.68 3.10
CA ALA A 45 -11.48 39.29 1.84
C ALA A 45 -10.76 38.27 0.96
N LEU A 46 -9.79 37.53 1.52
CA LEU A 46 -8.98 36.58 0.75
C LEU A 46 -9.78 35.32 0.37
N GLN A 47 -10.72 34.88 1.21
CA GLN A 47 -11.69 33.83 0.84
C GLN A 47 -12.54 34.26 -0.37
N SER A 48 -12.93 35.54 -0.46
CA SER A 48 -13.68 36.07 -1.61
C SER A 48 -12.82 36.20 -2.88
N LEU A 49 -11.52 36.49 -2.77
CA LEU A 49 -10.63 36.52 -3.93
C LEU A 49 -10.33 35.10 -4.43
N LYS A 50 -10.20 34.14 -3.52
CA LYS A 50 -10.04 32.72 -3.85
C LYS A 50 -11.25 32.14 -4.57
N SER A 51 -12.48 32.48 -4.17
CA SER A 51 -13.68 32.01 -4.89
C SER A 51 -13.76 32.54 -6.33
N ARG A 52 -13.02 33.60 -6.65
CA ARG A 52 -12.90 34.18 -8.00
C ARG A 52 -11.61 33.75 -8.72
N ASN A 53 -10.86 32.79 -8.17
CA ASN A 53 -9.57 32.29 -8.70
C ASN A 53 -8.44 33.33 -8.82
N LEU A 54 -8.59 34.51 -8.20
CA LEU A 54 -7.58 35.57 -8.22
C LEU A 54 -6.38 35.26 -7.30
N VAL A 55 -6.59 34.38 -6.33
CA VAL A 55 -5.60 33.99 -5.31
C VAL A 55 -5.65 32.49 -5.11
N LYS A 56 -4.48 31.86 -4.98
CA LYS A 56 -4.33 30.46 -4.61
C LYS A 56 -4.22 30.30 -3.10
N GLU A 57 -5.08 29.49 -2.51
CA GLU A 57 -5.09 29.18 -1.07
C GLU A 57 -4.41 27.84 -0.79
N GLN A 58 -3.54 27.82 0.20
CA GLN A 58 -2.97 26.62 0.81
C GLN A 58 -3.24 26.72 2.32
N PHE A 59 -3.93 25.73 2.89
CA PHE A 59 -4.24 25.71 4.32
C PHE A 59 -3.41 24.65 5.04
N ALA A 60 -2.59 25.07 6.01
CA ALA A 60 -1.72 24.18 6.78
C ALA A 60 -1.52 24.70 8.20
N TRP A 61 -1.53 23.82 9.19
CA TRP A 61 -1.23 24.15 10.60
C TRP A 61 -2.08 25.30 11.18
N ARG A 62 -3.39 25.33 10.89
CA ARG A 62 -4.28 26.44 11.26
C ARG A 62 -3.91 27.79 10.62
N HIS A 63 -2.98 27.84 9.68
CA HIS A 63 -2.68 29.04 8.91
C HIS A 63 -3.18 28.92 7.47
N TYR A 64 -3.72 30.02 6.97
CA TYR A 64 -4.01 30.25 5.58
C TYR A 64 -2.80 30.90 4.93
N TYR A 65 -2.33 30.31 3.82
CA TYR A 65 -1.30 30.85 2.96
C TYR A 65 -1.95 31.18 1.61
N TRP A 66 -1.97 32.45 1.26
CA TRP A 66 -2.56 32.94 0.02
C TRP A 66 -1.48 33.48 -0.90
N TYR A 67 -1.44 32.97 -2.13
CA TYR A 67 -0.52 33.39 -3.18
C TYR A 67 -1.28 34.12 -4.27
N LEU A 68 -0.81 35.31 -4.64
CA LEU A 68 -1.44 36.08 -5.72
C LEU A 68 -1.15 35.43 -7.09
N ASN A 69 -2.20 35.24 -7.90
CA ASN A 69 -2.07 34.74 -9.27
C ASN A 69 -1.90 35.89 -10.27
N ASN A 70 -1.53 35.58 -11.52
CA ASN A 70 -1.39 36.59 -12.59
C ASN A 70 -2.71 37.33 -12.87
N GLU A 71 -3.83 36.62 -12.90
CA GLU A 71 -5.17 37.21 -13.07
C GLU A 71 -5.54 38.11 -11.88
N GLY A 72 -5.22 37.68 -10.66
CA GLY A 72 -5.41 38.48 -9.45
C GLY A 72 -4.58 39.75 -9.46
N THR A 73 -3.37 39.70 -10.01
CA THR A 73 -2.50 40.87 -10.16
C THR A 73 -3.16 41.93 -11.06
N ASN A 74 -3.74 41.50 -12.19
CA ASN A 74 -4.45 42.41 -13.09
C ASN A 74 -5.71 43.01 -12.45
N PHE A 75 -6.50 42.19 -11.75
CA PHE A 75 -7.68 42.67 -11.03
C PHE A 75 -7.34 43.70 -9.95
N LEU A 76 -6.26 43.48 -9.18
CA LEU A 76 -5.85 44.43 -8.15
C LEU A 76 -5.29 45.73 -8.74
N ARG A 77 -4.64 45.68 -9.91
CA ARG A 77 -4.18 46.88 -10.64
C ARG A 77 -5.35 47.76 -11.08
N GLU A 78 -6.38 47.15 -11.66
CA GLU A 78 -7.61 47.85 -12.05
C GLU A 78 -8.35 48.41 -10.83
N TYR A 79 -8.49 47.62 -9.77
CA TYR A 79 -9.23 48.04 -8.58
C TYR A 79 -8.58 49.20 -7.83
N LEU A 80 -7.25 49.19 -7.71
CA LEU A 80 -6.49 50.20 -6.99
C LEU A 80 -6.01 51.35 -7.90
N ASN A 81 -6.21 51.24 -9.22
CA ASN A 81 -5.72 52.18 -10.24
C ASN A 81 -4.19 52.39 -10.21
N LEU A 82 -3.44 51.29 -10.07
CA LEU A 82 -1.97 51.32 -10.08
C LEU A 82 -1.41 51.08 -11.50
N PRO A 83 -0.29 51.72 -11.87
CA PRO A 83 0.39 51.46 -13.14
C PRO A 83 0.94 50.02 -13.22
N PRO A 84 1.09 49.45 -14.44
CA PRO A 84 1.51 48.05 -14.65
C PRO A 84 2.97 47.76 -14.25
N GLU A 85 3.75 48.79 -13.93
CA GLU A 85 5.15 48.68 -13.51
C GLU A 85 5.29 48.12 -12.08
N ILE A 86 4.27 48.31 -11.23
CA ILE A 86 4.31 47.81 -9.87
C ILE A 86 4.02 46.31 -9.90
N VAL A 87 5.07 45.55 -9.56
CA VAL A 87 5.09 44.09 -9.52
C VAL A 87 5.29 43.66 -8.06
N PRO A 88 4.57 42.63 -7.56
CA PRO A 88 4.71 42.15 -6.19
C PRO A 88 6.13 41.68 -5.89
N ALA A 89 6.51 41.76 -4.61
CA ALA A 89 7.84 41.37 -4.13
C ALA A 89 8.25 39.94 -4.54
N THR A 90 7.30 39.01 -4.63
CA THR A 90 7.52 37.62 -5.08
C THR A 90 8.06 37.49 -6.51
N LEU A 91 7.80 38.47 -7.37
CA LEU A 91 8.24 38.49 -8.76
C LEU A 91 9.48 39.38 -8.97
N LYS A 92 9.91 40.13 -7.95
CA LYS A 92 11.16 40.88 -7.99
C LYS A 92 12.33 39.91 -7.80
N ARG A 93 13.24 39.88 -8.77
CA ARG A 93 14.48 39.09 -8.64
C ARG A 93 15.31 39.70 -7.50
N PRO A 94 15.72 38.92 -6.48
CA PRO A 94 16.59 39.44 -5.44
C PRO A 94 17.92 39.88 -6.06
N THR A 95 18.35 41.11 -5.78
CA THR A 95 19.67 41.60 -6.15
C THR A 95 20.69 40.79 -5.37
N ARG A 96 21.50 40.01 -6.09
CA ARG A 96 22.59 39.25 -5.50
C ARG A 96 23.65 40.27 -5.08
N PRO A 97 24.07 40.32 -3.80
CA PRO A 97 25.10 41.26 -3.37
C PRO A 97 26.39 40.97 -4.15
N GLU A 98 26.91 42.00 -4.82
CA GLU A 98 28.23 41.96 -5.45
C GLU A 98 29.27 41.77 -4.34
N GLY A 99 29.83 40.56 -4.25
CA GLY A 99 30.76 40.19 -3.18
C GLY A 99 30.77 38.70 -2.87
N ALA A 100 29.69 37.97 -3.17
CA ALA A 100 29.72 36.51 -3.16
C ALA A 100 30.39 36.00 -4.45
N LYS A 101 31.72 36.20 -4.55
CA LYS A 101 32.58 35.46 -5.47
C LYS A 101 32.14 34.00 -5.39
N SER A 102 31.77 33.44 -6.53
CA SER A 102 31.52 32.03 -6.69
C SER A 102 32.65 31.29 -5.98
N ALA A 103 32.32 30.61 -4.88
CA ALA A 103 33.17 29.54 -4.39
C ALA A 103 33.35 28.65 -5.61
N LYS A 104 34.55 28.68 -6.20
CA LYS A 104 34.94 27.79 -7.27
C LYS A 104 34.43 26.43 -6.84
N ARG A 105 33.58 25.84 -7.69
CA ARG A 105 33.24 24.43 -7.63
C ARG A 105 34.58 23.70 -7.57
N VAL A 106 35.02 23.38 -6.36
CA VAL A 106 36.09 22.42 -6.15
C VAL A 106 35.48 21.17 -6.73
N GLU A 107 35.95 20.81 -7.93
CA GLU A 107 35.78 19.46 -8.43
C GLU A 107 36.40 18.56 -7.38
N ASN A 108 35.54 18.05 -6.49
CA ASN A 108 35.80 16.81 -5.81
C ASN A 108 35.84 15.76 -6.92
N VAL A 109 36.99 15.64 -7.57
CA VAL A 109 37.42 14.41 -8.23
C VAL A 109 37.42 13.39 -7.10
N ARG A 110 36.29 12.70 -6.96
CA ARG A 110 36.24 11.47 -6.16
C ARG A 110 37.35 10.59 -6.74
N PRO A 111 38.30 10.09 -5.94
CA PRO A 111 39.11 8.99 -6.40
C PRO A 111 38.13 7.88 -6.78
N THR A 112 38.15 7.49 -8.04
CA THR A 112 37.37 6.39 -8.58
C THR A 112 37.74 5.17 -7.76
N SER A 113 36.91 4.80 -6.80
CA SER A 113 37.03 3.53 -6.10
C SER A 113 37.04 2.44 -7.18
N PRO A 114 38.02 1.51 -7.19
CA PRO A 114 38.04 0.43 -8.16
C PRO A 114 36.71 -0.31 -8.08
N SER A 115 36.05 -0.42 -9.22
CA SER A 115 34.78 -1.11 -9.37
C SER A 115 34.86 -2.48 -8.68
N ALA A 116 33.94 -2.74 -7.76
CA ALA A 116 33.79 -4.01 -7.03
C ALA A 116 33.25 -5.13 -7.93
N ASP A 117 33.70 -5.17 -9.19
CA ASP A 117 33.32 -6.14 -10.21
C ASP A 117 34.48 -7.06 -10.62
N HIS A 118 35.72 -6.76 -10.21
CA HIS A 118 36.88 -7.61 -10.52
C HIS A 118 37.07 -8.80 -9.56
N SER A 119 36.57 -8.74 -8.33
CA SER A 119 36.74 -9.81 -7.33
C SER A 119 35.79 -11.01 -7.51
N ARG A 120 34.70 -10.84 -8.27
CA ARG A 120 33.75 -11.92 -8.58
C ARG A 120 34.20 -12.78 -9.78
N GLN A 121 35.03 -12.23 -10.66
CA GLN A 121 35.54 -12.92 -11.85
C GLN A 121 36.82 -13.70 -11.57
N GLU A 122 37.60 -13.28 -10.57
CA GLU A 122 38.86 -13.91 -10.16
C GLU A 122 38.65 -15.24 -9.42
N TYR A 123 37.59 -15.37 -8.60
CA TYR A 123 37.20 -16.64 -7.97
C TYR A 123 36.67 -17.70 -8.94
N ARG A 124 36.27 -17.32 -10.15
CA ARG A 124 35.74 -18.25 -11.16
C ARG A 124 36.81 -18.89 -12.04
N ARG A 125 38.05 -18.41 -12.01
CA ARG A 125 39.13 -18.86 -12.92
C ARG A 125 40.26 -19.65 -12.24
N GLY A 126 40.17 -19.95 -10.95
CA GLY A 126 41.27 -20.52 -10.17
C GLY A 126 41.01 -21.89 -9.54
N ALA A 127 40.33 -22.82 -10.22
CA ALA A 127 40.11 -24.14 -9.64
C ALA A 127 39.91 -25.24 -10.67
N TYR A 128 40.93 -25.58 -11.45
CA TYR A 128 41.18 -26.94 -11.97
C TYR A 128 42.66 -27.03 -12.34
N ASP A 129 43.44 -27.68 -11.46
CA ASP A 129 44.56 -28.58 -11.77
C ASP A 129 45.49 -28.69 -10.56
N LYS A 130 45.20 -29.68 -9.71
CA LYS A 130 46.24 -30.35 -8.93
C LYS A 130 45.81 -31.78 -8.65
N GLN A 131 46.34 -32.69 -9.46
CA GLN A 131 46.46 -34.10 -9.12
C GLN A 131 47.32 -34.23 -7.86
N GLY A 132 46.94 -35.16 -7.00
CA GLY A 132 47.66 -35.55 -5.79
C GLY A 132 46.94 -36.72 -5.16
N GLU A 133 47.39 -37.92 -5.53
CA GLU A 133 47.04 -39.20 -4.92
C GLU A 133 47.10 -39.15 -3.38
N VAL A 134 46.11 -39.75 -2.72
CA VAL A 134 46.31 -40.74 -1.64
C VAL A 134 44.99 -41.46 -1.31
N GLY A 135 44.95 -42.76 -1.63
CA GLY A 135 44.58 -43.83 -0.69
C GLY A 135 43.17 -43.92 -0.09
N ALA A 136 42.37 -44.78 -0.72
CA ALA A 136 41.28 -45.64 -0.22
C ALA A 136 40.84 -45.59 1.27
N GLY A 137 39.52 -45.43 1.45
CA GLY A 137 38.78 -45.77 2.67
C GLY A 137 37.33 -46.12 2.33
N SER A 138 37.08 -47.39 2.07
CA SER A 138 35.79 -47.99 1.72
C SER A 138 34.80 -48.01 2.88
N ALA A 139 33.67 -47.31 2.75
CA ALA A 139 32.41 -47.68 3.41
C ALA A 139 31.22 -46.94 2.77
N ARG A 140 30.38 -47.67 2.03
CA ARG A 140 29.05 -47.18 1.60
C ARG A 140 28.11 -47.20 2.80
N PRO A 141 27.47 -46.08 3.21
CA PRO A 141 26.40 -46.17 4.17
C PRO A 141 25.11 -46.55 3.42
N GLU A 142 24.77 -47.84 3.44
CA GLU A 142 23.45 -48.31 3.07
C GLU A 142 22.44 -47.87 4.14
N PHE A 143 21.48 -47.05 3.73
CA PHE A 143 20.38 -46.64 4.59
C PHE A 143 19.38 -47.79 4.71
N ARG A 144 19.54 -48.62 5.76
CA ARG A 144 18.60 -49.67 6.15
C ARG A 144 17.25 -49.06 6.51
N GLY A 145 16.22 -49.48 5.78
CA GLY A 145 14.82 -49.13 6.03
C GLY A 145 14.35 -49.57 7.42
N GLY A 146 13.68 -48.65 8.11
CA GLY A 146 13.01 -48.89 9.38
C GLY A 146 11.49 -49.05 9.19
N TYR A 147 10.96 -50.11 9.78
CA TYR A 147 9.55 -50.47 9.91
C TYR A 147 8.79 -49.48 10.81
N GLY A 148 7.56 -49.10 10.44
CA GLY A 148 6.69 -48.33 11.35
C GLY A 148 5.38 -47.78 10.77
N ARG A 149 4.36 -48.66 10.68
CA ARG A 149 2.90 -48.36 10.74
C ARG A 149 2.39 -47.12 9.99
N GLY A 150 2.34 -47.21 8.66
CA GLY A 150 1.44 -46.38 7.84
C GLY A 150 0.19 -47.17 7.48
N ARG A 151 -0.99 -46.69 7.87
CA ARG A 151 -2.29 -47.12 7.32
C ARG A 151 -2.15 -47.16 5.78
N GLN A 152 -2.47 -48.31 5.17
CA GLN A 152 -2.46 -48.42 3.71
C GLN A 152 -3.35 -47.30 3.13
N PRO A 153 -2.95 -46.64 2.03
CA PRO A 153 -3.86 -45.74 1.32
C PRO A 153 -5.12 -46.55 0.94
N PRO A 154 -6.32 -45.95 1.03
CA PRO A 154 -7.55 -46.66 0.68
C PRO A 154 -7.42 -47.25 -0.73
N VAL A 155 -7.79 -48.52 -0.84
CA VAL A 155 -7.85 -49.27 -2.09
C VAL A 155 -8.81 -48.51 -3.00
N ASN A 156 -8.38 -48.22 -4.22
CA ASN A 156 -9.12 -47.38 -5.15
C ASN A 156 -10.15 -48.24 -5.90
N ASP A 157 -11.31 -48.43 -5.29
CA ASP A 157 -12.44 -49.26 -5.75
C ASP A 157 -13.34 -48.56 -6.79
N GLY A 158 -12.91 -47.40 -7.32
CA GLY A 158 -13.55 -46.72 -8.45
C GLY A 158 -14.95 -46.16 -8.17
N SER A 159 -15.43 -46.27 -6.92
CA SER A 159 -16.75 -45.86 -6.45
C SER A 159 -16.78 -44.42 -5.90
N ASP A 160 -15.62 -43.79 -5.68
CA ASP A 160 -15.51 -42.44 -5.12
C ASP A 160 -15.76 -41.31 -6.13
N ILE A 161 -16.88 -40.60 -5.95
CA ILE A 161 -17.29 -39.41 -6.72
C ILE A 161 -16.22 -38.31 -6.70
N ASP A 162 -15.39 -38.24 -5.64
CA ASP A 162 -14.33 -37.24 -5.50
C ASP A 162 -13.13 -37.49 -6.45
N HIS A 163 -13.03 -38.68 -7.04
CA HIS A 163 -12.00 -38.99 -8.03
C HIS A 163 -12.31 -38.48 -9.44
N LYS A 164 -13.56 -38.11 -9.71
CA LYS A 164 -14.02 -37.56 -11.00
C LYS A 164 -13.69 -36.07 -11.16
N LEU A 165 -13.51 -35.33 -10.08
CA LEU A 165 -13.30 -33.87 -10.09
C LEU A 165 -11.86 -33.50 -9.71
N ARG A 166 -10.93 -33.77 -10.65
CA ARG A 166 -9.51 -33.43 -10.47
C ARG A 166 -9.20 -32.02 -11.01
N PRO A 167 -8.42 -31.21 -10.28
CA PRO A 167 -8.02 -29.90 -10.76
C PRO A 167 -7.12 -30.07 -11.99
N LEU A 168 -7.18 -29.10 -12.91
CA LEU A 168 -6.35 -29.11 -14.11
C LEU A 168 -4.85 -29.04 -13.78
N VAL A 169 -4.49 -28.27 -12.74
CA VAL A 169 -3.11 -28.06 -12.30
C VAL A 169 -3.04 -28.23 -10.78
N LYS A 170 -2.28 -29.22 -10.31
CA LYS A 170 -1.97 -29.40 -8.89
C LYS A 170 -0.55 -28.89 -8.62
N GLY A 171 -0.42 -27.57 -8.47
CA GLY A 171 0.86 -26.94 -8.13
C GLY A 171 1.14 -27.03 -6.62
N LYS A 172 2.39 -27.33 -6.23
CA LYS A 172 2.82 -27.26 -4.81
C LYS A 172 2.75 -25.81 -4.32
N ILE A 173 1.91 -25.55 -3.32
CA ILE A 173 1.77 -24.21 -2.74
C ILE A 173 2.95 -23.93 -1.82
N LEU A 174 3.89 -23.11 -2.27
CA LEU A 174 4.99 -22.63 -1.44
C LEU A 174 4.57 -21.36 -0.69
N LYS A 175 4.43 -21.46 0.64
CA LYS A 175 4.23 -20.31 1.52
C LYS A 175 5.57 -19.86 2.08
N LYS A 176 6.03 -18.66 1.69
CA LYS A 176 7.28 -18.05 2.19
C LYS A 176 7.25 -17.78 3.70
N ARG A 177 6.06 -17.58 4.26
CA ARG A 177 5.84 -17.42 5.69
C ARG A 177 4.45 -17.92 6.05
N THR A 178 4.36 -18.75 7.09
CA THR A 178 3.10 -19.28 7.64
C THR A 178 2.61 -18.48 8.83
N LYS A 179 3.52 -17.95 9.66
CA LYS A 179 3.19 -17.10 10.82
C LYS A 179 2.49 -15.81 10.37
N LYS A 180 1.34 -15.51 11.01
CA LYS A 180 0.60 -14.25 10.81
C LYS A 180 1.48 -13.04 11.18
N PHE A 181 1.21 -11.91 10.53
CA PHE A 181 1.78 -10.64 10.92
C PHE A 181 0.91 -10.01 11.99
N VAL A 182 1.42 -9.97 13.21
CA VAL A 182 0.71 -9.44 14.38
C VAL A 182 1.09 -7.99 14.64
N ARG A 183 0.19 -7.22 15.25
CA ARG A 183 0.47 -5.86 15.69
C ARG A 183 1.51 -5.86 16.80
N HIS A 184 2.41 -4.88 16.80
CA HIS A 184 3.34 -4.69 17.91
C HIS A 184 2.58 -4.50 19.24
N GLN A 185 2.96 -5.26 20.28
CA GLN A 185 2.39 -5.24 21.64
C GLN A 185 0.92 -5.69 21.77
N SER A 186 0.34 -6.36 20.75
CA SER A 186 -1.00 -6.95 20.90
C SER A 186 -1.04 -8.15 21.85
N ASP A 187 0.09 -8.78 22.07
CA ASP A 187 0.32 -9.83 23.06
C ASP A 187 0.26 -9.30 24.50
N ARG A 188 0.68 -8.06 24.73
CA ARG A 188 0.72 -7.43 26.07
C ARG A 188 -0.58 -6.73 26.45
N TYR A 189 -1.29 -6.16 25.48
CA TYR A 189 -2.47 -5.33 25.75
C TYR A 189 -3.70 -5.90 25.07
N PHE A 190 -4.70 -6.33 25.86
CA PHE A 190 -5.97 -6.86 25.35
C PHE A 190 -6.72 -5.86 24.44
N ARG A 191 -6.66 -4.57 24.75
CA ARG A 191 -7.24 -3.50 23.90
C ARG A 191 -6.63 -3.44 22.49
N LEU A 192 -5.42 -3.95 22.31
CA LEU A 192 -4.73 -3.97 21.02
C LEU A 192 -5.00 -5.30 20.31
N ARG A 193 -5.89 -5.27 19.34
CA ARG A 193 -6.14 -6.44 18.49
C ARG A 193 -4.88 -6.85 17.71
N PRO A 194 -4.69 -8.16 17.44
CA PRO A 194 -3.50 -8.68 16.75
C PRO A 194 -3.47 -8.42 15.24
N ASN A 195 -4.38 -7.59 14.69
CA ASN A 195 -4.39 -7.23 13.28
C ASN A 195 -3.22 -6.30 12.92
N TRP A 196 -2.47 -6.64 11.87
CA TRP A 196 -1.31 -5.86 11.46
C TRP A 196 -1.62 -4.37 11.28
N ARG A 197 -0.81 -3.50 11.90
CA ARG A 197 -0.80 -2.05 11.71
C ARG A 197 0.65 -1.58 11.61
N LYS A 198 0.93 -0.70 10.64
CA LYS A 198 2.29 -0.18 10.42
C LYS A 198 2.68 0.76 11.59
N PRO A 199 3.75 0.46 12.35
CA PRO A 199 4.21 1.33 13.43
C PRO A 199 4.77 2.64 12.88
N ARG A 200 4.40 3.77 13.53
CA ARG A 200 4.80 5.13 13.10
C ARG A 200 5.79 5.82 14.05
N GLY A 201 5.81 5.43 15.33
CA GLY A 201 6.63 6.08 16.35
C GLY A 201 8.13 6.05 16.04
N ILE A 202 8.83 7.14 16.37
CA ILE A 202 10.24 7.32 16.03
C ILE A 202 11.13 6.26 16.67
N ASP A 203 10.86 5.84 17.91
CA ASP A 203 11.65 4.84 18.67
C ASP A 203 11.15 3.41 18.55
N ASN A 204 10.13 3.17 17.72
CA ASN A 204 9.57 1.83 17.62
C ASN A 204 10.58 0.84 17.00
N ARG A 205 10.93 -0.22 17.76
CA ARG A 205 11.90 -1.24 17.36
C ARG A 205 11.51 -2.00 16.09
N VAL A 206 10.22 -2.28 15.89
CA VAL A 206 9.70 -2.96 14.69
C VAL A 206 9.84 -2.03 13.47
N ARG A 207 9.55 -0.73 13.61
CA ARG A 207 9.74 0.26 12.52
C ARG A 207 11.20 0.35 12.09
N ARG A 208 12.11 0.40 13.07
CA ARG A 208 13.57 0.45 12.87
C ARG A 208 14.19 -0.90 12.46
N ARG A 209 13.39 -1.98 12.37
CA ARG A 209 13.81 -3.34 11.93
C ARG A 209 14.94 -3.95 12.76
N PHE A 210 14.89 -3.77 14.09
CA PHE A 210 15.85 -4.44 14.97
C PHE A 210 15.76 -5.97 14.84
N LYS A 211 16.89 -6.66 15.07
CA LYS A 211 16.91 -8.13 15.15
C LYS A 211 16.12 -8.60 16.39
N GLY A 212 15.46 -9.75 16.28
CA GLY A 212 14.70 -10.37 17.37
C GLY A 212 13.27 -9.84 17.58
N VAL A 213 12.88 -8.75 16.92
CA VAL A 213 11.48 -8.29 16.92
C VAL A 213 10.71 -8.80 15.72
N TYR A 214 9.38 -8.66 15.76
CA TYR A 214 8.50 -9.07 14.67
C TYR A 214 8.90 -8.42 13.33
N LEU A 215 8.91 -9.23 12.27
CA LEU A 215 9.15 -8.76 10.92
C LEU A 215 7.90 -8.06 10.36
N MET A 216 8.11 -6.94 9.65
CA MET A 216 7.02 -6.24 8.98
C MET A 216 6.62 -6.97 7.68
N PRO A 217 5.33 -6.92 7.28
CA PRO A 217 4.91 -7.31 5.94
C PRO A 217 5.64 -6.48 4.89
N SER A 218 6.10 -7.16 3.85
CA SER A 218 6.75 -6.58 2.68
C SER A 218 6.35 -7.38 1.44
N ILE A 219 6.52 -6.79 0.25
CA ILE A 219 6.19 -7.45 -1.02
C ILE A 219 6.97 -8.76 -1.23
N GLY A 220 8.15 -8.90 -0.60
CA GLY A 220 8.96 -10.12 -0.66
C GLY A 220 8.25 -11.36 -0.12
N TYR A 221 7.33 -11.20 0.84
CA TYR A 221 6.52 -12.31 1.38
C TYR A 221 5.36 -12.72 0.47
N GLY A 222 5.11 -12.00 -0.63
CA GLY A 222 4.05 -12.34 -1.59
C GLY A 222 4.21 -13.76 -2.12
N SER A 223 3.09 -14.50 -2.14
CA SER A 223 3.02 -15.83 -2.77
C SER A 223 3.21 -15.70 -4.29
N ASP A 224 3.72 -16.77 -4.90
CA ASP A 224 3.84 -16.86 -6.35
C ASP A 224 2.51 -16.55 -7.05
N LYS A 225 2.59 -15.92 -8.23
CA LYS A 225 1.41 -15.48 -8.98
C LYS A 225 0.54 -16.67 -9.39
N ARG A 226 1.13 -17.82 -9.74
CA ARG A 226 0.38 -19.00 -10.21
C ARG A 226 -0.39 -19.67 -9.07
N SER A 227 0.25 -19.80 -7.90
CA SER A 227 -0.33 -20.44 -6.71
C SER A 227 -1.12 -19.49 -5.79
N ARG A 228 -1.22 -18.20 -6.13
CA ARG A 228 -1.98 -17.23 -5.33
C ARG A 228 -3.47 -17.57 -5.35
N HIS A 229 -4.11 -17.51 -4.18
CA HIS A 229 -5.54 -17.85 -3.98
C HIS A 229 -5.92 -19.30 -4.33
N MET A 230 -4.94 -20.17 -4.56
CA MET A 230 -5.17 -21.60 -4.73
C MET A 230 -5.35 -22.27 -3.35
N ARG A 231 -6.33 -23.17 -3.26
CA ARG A 231 -6.56 -24.04 -2.10
C ARG A 231 -5.59 -25.22 -2.12
N PRO A 232 -5.34 -25.89 -0.98
CA PRO A 232 -4.57 -27.14 -0.95
C PRO A 232 -5.07 -28.21 -1.92
N ASP A 233 -6.38 -28.22 -2.17
CA ASP A 233 -7.07 -29.14 -3.09
C ASP A 233 -6.71 -28.87 -4.58
N GLY A 234 -6.01 -27.79 -4.90
CA GLY A 234 -5.61 -27.38 -6.25
C GLY A 234 -6.59 -26.45 -6.97
N PHE A 235 -7.83 -26.33 -6.46
CA PHE A 235 -8.83 -25.41 -6.99
C PHE A 235 -8.69 -23.99 -6.43
N ARG A 236 -9.24 -23.01 -7.14
CA ARG A 236 -9.51 -21.66 -6.61
C ARG A 236 -10.94 -21.60 -6.10
N ALA A 237 -11.16 -21.04 -4.92
CA ALA A 237 -12.52 -20.89 -4.38
C ALA A 237 -13.27 -19.79 -5.16
N PHE A 238 -14.50 -20.06 -5.56
CA PHE A 238 -15.44 -19.10 -6.13
C PHE A 238 -16.70 -19.09 -5.26
N LEU A 239 -17.04 -17.92 -4.70
CA LEU A 239 -18.18 -17.77 -3.82
C LEU A 239 -19.48 -17.78 -4.64
N VAL A 240 -20.41 -18.68 -4.33
CA VAL A 240 -21.69 -18.87 -5.04
C VAL A 240 -22.85 -18.60 -4.09
N SER A 241 -23.75 -17.71 -4.48
CA SER A 241 -24.96 -17.33 -3.73
C SER A 241 -26.24 -17.89 -4.32
N ASN A 242 -26.26 -18.17 -5.63
CA ASN A 242 -27.44 -18.66 -6.36
C ASN A 242 -27.07 -19.74 -7.38
N VAL A 243 -28.09 -20.37 -7.99
CA VAL A 243 -27.90 -21.45 -8.96
C VAL A 243 -27.32 -20.94 -10.29
N LYS A 244 -27.67 -19.71 -10.71
CA LYS A 244 -27.18 -19.12 -11.97
C LYS A 244 -25.67 -18.88 -11.94
N GLU A 245 -25.12 -18.52 -10.79
CA GLU A 245 -23.68 -18.34 -10.59
C GLU A 245 -22.86 -19.63 -10.76
N LEU A 246 -23.50 -20.81 -10.67
CA LEU A 246 -22.84 -22.08 -11.01
C LEU A 246 -22.58 -22.20 -12.51
N GLU A 247 -23.39 -21.58 -13.36
CA GLU A 247 -23.25 -21.69 -14.81
C GLU A 247 -21.98 -20.99 -15.30
N ILE A 248 -21.52 -19.95 -14.59
CA ILE A 248 -20.22 -19.28 -14.82
C ILE A 248 -19.07 -20.29 -14.67
N LEU A 249 -19.23 -21.28 -13.79
CA LEU A 249 -18.24 -22.30 -13.53
C LEU A 249 -18.29 -23.48 -14.52
N LEU A 250 -19.28 -23.53 -15.42
CA LEU A 250 -19.44 -24.63 -16.37
C LEU A 250 -18.19 -24.82 -17.24
N MET A 251 -17.66 -23.73 -17.80
CA MET A 251 -16.45 -23.75 -18.63
C MET A 251 -15.16 -23.86 -17.81
N GLN A 252 -15.19 -23.60 -16.51
CA GLN A 252 -14.00 -23.47 -15.66
C GLN A 252 -14.01 -24.43 -14.45
N ASN A 253 -14.81 -25.50 -14.52
CA ASN A 253 -15.06 -26.47 -13.44
C ASN A 253 -13.78 -27.18 -12.94
N ARG A 254 -12.74 -27.28 -13.77
CA ARG A 254 -11.43 -27.87 -13.40
C ARG A 254 -10.45 -26.88 -12.77
N LYS A 255 -10.75 -25.57 -12.79
CA LYS A 255 -9.89 -24.51 -12.20
C LYS A 255 -10.49 -23.97 -10.90
N PHE A 256 -11.81 -23.86 -10.83
CA PHE A 256 -12.53 -23.30 -9.71
C PHE A 256 -13.40 -24.34 -9.01
N ALA A 257 -13.56 -24.18 -7.71
CA ALA A 257 -14.51 -24.91 -6.90
C ALA A 257 -15.53 -23.92 -6.32
N ALA A 258 -16.79 -24.31 -6.28
CA ALA A 258 -17.87 -23.51 -5.72
C ALA A 258 -17.82 -23.55 -4.19
N GLU A 259 -17.84 -22.38 -3.55
CA GLU A 259 -18.01 -22.22 -2.11
C GLU A 259 -19.36 -21.56 -1.88
N ILE A 260 -20.31 -22.28 -1.28
CA ILE A 260 -21.66 -21.75 -1.07
C ILE A 260 -21.62 -20.68 0.01
N ALA A 261 -22.15 -19.50 -0.29
CA ALA A 261 -22.15 -18.36 0.61
C ALA A 261 -22.90 -18.66 1.92
N HIS A 262 -22.42 -18.06 3.02
CA HIS A 262 -22.99 -18.26 4.35
C HIS A 262 -24.41 -17.69 4.48
N THR A 263 -24.86 -16.84 3.57
CA THR A 263 -26.21 -16.25 3.58
C THR A 263 -27.27 -17.21 3.03
N VAL A 264 -26.89 -18.25 2.29
CA VAL A 264 -27.83 -19.15 1.61
C VAL A 264 -28.53 -20.07 2.61
N SER A 265 -29.86 -20.09 2.57
CA SER A 265 -30.71 -20.96 3.38
C SER A 265 -30.62 -22.42 2.94
N ALA A 266 -30.83 -23.37 3.88
CA ALA A 266 -30.66 -24.80 3.62
C ALA A 266 -31.42 -25.33 2.38
N PRO A 267 -32.69 -24.96 2.12
CA PRO A 267 -33.41 -25.41 0.92
C PRO A 267 -32.74 -24.95 -0.39
N ASN A 268 -32.21 -23.73 -0.42
CA ASN A 268 -31.50 -23.20 -1.59
C ASN A 268 -30.12 -23.84 -1.75
N ARG A 269 -29.45 -24.20 -0.65
CA ARG A 269 -28.17 -24.95 -0.72
C ARG A 269 -28.38 -26.31 -1.37
N LYS A 270 -29.47 -27.02 -1.05
CA LYS A 270 -29.81 -28.31 -1.68
C LYS A 270 -29.89 -28.17 -3.21
N LYS A 271 -30.64 -27.17 -3.70
CA LYS A 271 -30.75 -26.87 -5.14
C LYS A 271 -29.39 -26.55 -5.79
N ILE A 272 -28.54 -25.78 -5.12
CA ILE A 272 -27.19 -25.46 -5.60
C ILE A 272 -26.32 -26.72 -5.67
N ILE A 273 -26.39 -27.59 -4.67
CA ILE A 273 -25.59 -28.83 -4.63
C ILE A 273 -26.04 -29.79 -5.74
N GLU A 274 -27.35 -30.01 -5.88
CA GLU A 274 -27.91 -30.85 -6.94
C GLU A 274 -27.48 -30.35 -8.33
N ARG A 275 -27.57 -29.03 -8.57
CA ARG A 275 -27.12 -28.45 -9.83
C ARG A 275 -25.60 -28.57 -10.01
N ALA A 276 -24.80 -28.36 -8.96
CA ALA A 276 -23.35 -28.49 -9.03
C ALA A 276 -22.91 -29.93 -9.35
N GLN A 277 -23.63 -30.93 -8.84
CA GLN A 277 -23.40 -32.34 -9.18
C GLN A 277 -23.68 -32.62 -10.66
N GLN A 278 -24.80 -32.10 -11.21
CA GLN A 278 -25.12 -32.21 -12.64
C GLN A 278 -24.03 -31.60 -13.53
N LEU A 279 -23.51 -30.43 -13.14
CA LEU A 279 -22.49 -29.71 -13.90
C LEU A 279 -21.05 -30.20 -13.64
N ALA A 280 -20.89 -31.24 -12.80
CA ALA A 280 -19.57 -31.74 -12.38
C ALA A 280 -18.68 -30.62 -11.83
N ILE A 281 -19.21 -29.80 -10.93
CA ILE A 281 -18.49 -28.72 -10.23
C ILE A 281 -18.20 -29.18 -8.79
N LYS A 282 -16.94 -29.06 -8.36
CA LYS A 282 -16.57 -29.37 -6.98
C LYS A 282 -17.11 -28.29 -6.03
N VAL A 283 -17.85 -28.70 -5.00
CA VAL A 283 -18.33 -27.83 -3.92
C VAL A 283 -17.43 -27.99 -2.70
N THR A 284 -16.93 -26.90 -2.12
CA THR A 284 -15.98 -26.96 -0.98
C THR A 284 -16.65 -27.19 0.37
N ASN A 285 -17.93 -26.82 0.50
CA ASN A 285 -18.70 -26.90 1.75
C ASN A 285 -20.08 -27.55 1.55
N PRO A 286 -20.16 -28.78 0.99
CA PRO A 286 -21.43 -29.42 0.62
C PRO A 286 -22.36 -29.65 1.82
N ASN A 287 -21.84 -30.09 2.96
CA ASN A 287 -22.68 -30.49 4.12
C ASN A 287 -23.06 -29.33 5.05
N ALA A 288 -22.64 -28.09 4.74
CA ALA A 288 -22.88 -26.99 5.66
C ALA A 288 -24.38 -26.64 5.73
N ARG A 289 -24.94 -26.48 6.94
CA ARG A 289 -26.38 -26.28 7.22
C ARG A 289 -27.33 -27.40 6.76
N LEU A 290 -26.81 -28.46 6.16
CA LEU A 290 -27.54 -29.67 5.81
C LEU A 290 -27.10 -30.76 6.79
N ARG A 291 -27.59 -30.66 8.04
CA ARG A 291 -27.55 -31.82 8.93
C ARG A 291 -28.78 -32.66 8.63
N ALA A 292 -28.61 -33.96 8.48
CA ALA A 292 -29.72 -34.88 8.56
C ALA A 292 -30.28 -34.82 9.99
N GLU A 293 -31.59 -34.90 10.17
CA GLU A 293 -32.13 -35.42 11.42
C GLU A 293 -31.51 -36.81 11.60
N GLU A 294 -30.75 -37.00 12.67
CA GLU A 294 -30.32 -38.33 13.07
C GLU A 294 -31.61 -39.11 13.37
N LYS A 295 -31.91 -40.13 12.55
CA LYS A 295 -32.84 -41.18 12.95
C LYS A 295 -32.16 -41.93 14.09
N GLU A 296 -32.67 -41.74 15.31
CA GLU A 296 -32.46 -42.69 16.41
C GLU A 296 -32.77 -44.12 15.98
#